data_AF-X1FRQ4-F1
#
_entry.id   AF-X1FRQ4-F1
#
_cell.length_a   1.000
_cell.length_b   1.000
_cell.length_c   1.000
_cell.angle_alpha   90.00
_cell.angle_beta   90.00
_cell.angle_gamma   90.00
#
_symmetry.space_group_name_H-M   'P 1'
#
loop_
_entity.id
_entity.type
_entity.pdbx_description
1 polymer ?
#
loop_
_entity_poly.entity_id
_entity_poly.type
_entity_poly.pdbx_seq_one_letter_code
_entity_poly.pdbx_strand_id
1 'polypeptide(L)'
;IMFYQSMALNTRTPSVGWDRKVVARFPEDDILLSGWLFGEDVIARKAAVVDITHKKGHIILIGFPCQHRAQSHGTYKFLLNALLYPEVK
;
A
#
# COMPACT_ATOMS: atom_id res chain seq x y z
N ILE A 1 -7.81 0.86 -9.90
CA ILE A 1 -7.61 -0.22 -8.89
C ILE A 1 -8.98 -0.57 -8.36
N MET A 2 -9.34 -1.86 -8.37
CA MET A 2 -10.61 -2.32 -7.80
C MET A 2 -10.42 -2.62 -6.32
N PHE A 3 -11.25 -2.01 -5.47
CA PHE A 3 -11.29 -2.31 -4.03
C PHE A 3 -12.51 -3.17 -3.76
N TYR A 4 -12.28 -4.47 -3.65
CA TYR A 4 -13.28 -5.45 -3.26
C TYR A 4 -12.69 -6.31 -2.15
N GLN A 5 -13.30 -6.26 -0.96
CA GLN A 5 -12.84 -6.99 0.24
C GLN A 5 -11.34 -6.79 0.56
N SER A 6 -10.81 -5.61 0.24
CA SER A 6 -9.38 -5.28 0.41
C SER A 6 -9.15 -4.56 1.74
N MET A 7 -7.91 -4.58 2.24
CA MET A 7 -7.58 -3.96 3.53
C MET A 7 -7.35 -2.45 3.39
N ALA A 8 -7.92 -1.67 4.33
CA ALA A 8 -7.56 -0.27 4.53
C ALA A 8 -6.49 -0.17 5.62
N LEU A 9 -5.28 0.28 5.28
CA LEU A 9 -4.17 0.33 6.25
C LEU A 9 -4.20 1.64 7.04
N ASN A 10 -4.43 1.52 8.35
CA ASN A 10 -4.17 2.59 9.30
C ASN A 10 -2.82 2.33 9.99
N THR A 11 -1.92 3.31 10.00
CA THR A 11 -0.60 3.19 10.62
C THR A 11 -0.36 4.29 11.63
N ARG A 12 0.42 3.96 12.67
CA ARG A 12 0.85 4.87 13.73
C ARG A 12 2.36 5.08 13.69
N THR A 13 2.86 5.99 14.51
CA THR A 13 4.30 6.16 14.72
C THR A 13 4.87 4.85 15.29
N PRO A 14 5.95 4.29 14.70
CA PRO A 14 6.55 3.06 15.19
C PRO A 14 7.22 3.26 16.55
N SER A 15 7.36 2.18 17.32
CA SER A 15 8.16 2.16 18.55
C SER A 15 9.65 2.06 18.25
N VAL A 16 10.48 2.25 19.28
CA VAL A 16 11.95 2.18 19.15
C VAL A 16 12.39 0.87 18.48
N GLY A 17 13.31 0.99 17.51
CA GLY A 17 13.83 -0.15 16.74
C GLY A 17 12.98 -0.56 15.52
N TRP A 18 11.91 0.18 15.22
CA TRP A 18 11.12 0.04 14.02
C TRP A 18 11.17 1.35 13.23
N ASP A 19 11.46 1.27 11.94
CA ASP A 19 11.32 2.40 11.02
C ASP A 19 10.12 2.17 10.09
N ARG A 20 9.38 3.25 9.76
CA ARG A 20 8.15 3.17 8.96
C ARG A 20 8.06 4.32 7.97
N LYS A 21 8.02 3.98 6.69
CA LYS A 21 7.81 4.90 5.58
C LYS A 21 6.49 4.59 4.86
N VAL A 22 5.63 5.61 4.72
CA VAL A 22 4.43 5.48 3.85
C VAL A 22 4.88 5.80 2.44
N VAL A 23 4.89 4.79 1.57
CA VAL A 23 5.36 4.88 0.18
C VAL A 23 4.27 5.46 -0.71
N ALA A 24 3.01 5.09 -0.45
CA ALA A 24 1.85 5.60 -1.18
C ALA A 24 0.67 5.79 -0.22
N ARG A 25 -0.16 6.81 -0.48
CA ARG A 25 -1.36 7.14 0.29
C ARG A 25 -2.50 7.47 -0.67
N PHE A 26 -3.73 7.12 -0.28
CA PHE A 26 -4.91 7.63 -0.97
C PHE A 26 -5.12 9.13 -0.67
N PRO A 27 -5.63 9.90 -1.63
CA PRO A 27 -5.97 11.30 -1.37
C PRO A 27 -7.11 11.42 -0.34
N GLU A 28 -7.42 12.66 0.04
CA GLU A 28 -8.51 12.95 0.97
C GLU A 28 -9.88 12.79 0.32
N ASP A 29 -9.99 13.21 -0.93
CA ASP A 29 -11.17 13.21 -1.78
C ASP A 29 -10.79 12.81 -3.22
N ASP A 30 -11.82 12.68 -4.08
CA ASP A 30 -11.71 12.34 -5.49
C ASP A 30 -10.79 11.11 -5.75
N ILE A 31 -10.93 10.08 -4.91
CA ILE A 31 -10.06 8.89 -4.96
C ILE A 31 -10.36 8.06 -6.22
N LEU A 32 -11.62 8.01 -6.63
CA LEU A 32 -12.05 7.25 -7.80
C LEU A 32 -11.77 8.03 -9.08
N LEU A 33 -10.72 7.65 -9.80
CA LEU A 33 -10.45 8.18 -11.14
C LEU A 33 -11.41 7.64 -12.20
N SER A 34 -11.79 6.36 -12.10
CA SER A 34 -12.66 5.69 -13.07
C SER A 34 -13.17 4.35 -12.53
N GLY A 35 -14.40 3.96 -12.88
CA GLY A 35 -14.96 2.66 -12.54
C GLY A 35 -15.88 2.72 -11.32
N TRP A 36 -15.66 1.82 -10.35
CA TRP A 36 -16.51 1.70 -9.17
C TRP A 36 -15.68 1.70 -7.89
N LEU A 37 -16.06 2.53 -6.92
CA LEU A 37 -15.51 2.55 -5.56
C LEU A 37 -16.67 2.58 -4.56
N PHE A 38 -16.62 1.67 -3.60
CA PHE A 38 -17.53 1.65 -2.46
C PHE A 38 -16.71 1.83 -1.18
N GLY A 39 -17.16 2.71 -0.28
CA GLY A 39 -16.43 3.03 0.95
C GLY A 39 -15.21 3.93 0.74
N GLU A 40 -15.36 5.00 -0.05
CA GLU A 40 -14.30 6.00 -0.27
C GLU A 40 -13.79 6.60 1.05
N ASP A 41 -14.71 6.90 1.96
CA ASP A 41 -14.47 7.38 3.33
C ASP A 41 -13.63 6.42 4.17
N VAL A 42 -13.71 5.11 3.90
CA VAL A 42 -12.94 4.08 4.60
C VAL A 42 -11.45 4.14 4.24
N ILE A 43 -11.15 4.40 2.97
CA ILE A 43 -9.78 4.41 2.43
C ILE A 43 -9.17 5.82 2.34
N ALA A 44 -9.98 6.87 2.46
CA ALA A 44 -9.55 8.25 2.44
C ALA A 44 -8.39 8.50 3.42
N ARG A 45 -7.33 9.13 2.91
CA ARG A 45 -6.07 9.41 3.63
C ARG A 45 -5.37 8.16 4.20
N LYS A 46 -5.80 6.93 3.92
CA LYS A 46 -5.15 5.72 4.40
C LYS A 46 -3.88 5.42 3.60
N ALA A 47 -2.94 4.75 4.23
CA ALA A 47 -1.74 4.31 3.54
C ALA A 47 -2.12 3.20 2.55
N ALA A 48 -1.66 3.32 1.31
CA ALA A 48 -1.86 2.30 0.28
C ALA A 48 -0.69 1.30 0.28
N VAL A 49 0.53 1.80 0.49
CA VAL A 49 1.75 0.99 0.60
C VAL A 49 2.63 1.53 1.72
N VAL A 50 3.15 0.65 2.57
CA VAL A 50 4.00 0.98 3.71
C VAL A 50 5.24 0.11 3.69
N ASP A 51 6.40 0.73 3.83
CA ASP A 51 7.68 0.08 4.05
C ASP A 51 8.02 0.16 5.54
N ILE A 52 8.33 -0.99 6.14
CA ILE A 52 8.69 -1.13 7.55
C ILE A 52 10.02 -1.85 7.63
N THR A 53 10.98 -1.25 8.32
CA THR A 53 12.27 -1.89 8.60
C THR A 53 12.36 -2.25 10.08
N HIS A 54 12.72 -3.50 10.36
CA HIS A 54 13.01 -3.96 11.72
C HIS A 54 14.30 -4.77 11.74
N LYS A 55 15.31 -4.25 12.46
CA LYS A 55 16.67 -4.80 12.47
C LYS A 55 17.22 -4.93 11.05
N LYS A 56 17.38 -6.15 10.54
CA LYS A 56 17.85 -6.46 9.17
C LYS A 56 16.72 -6.88 8.23
N GLY A 57 15.49 -6.92 8.73
CA GLY A 57 14.32 -7.35 7.95
C GLY A 57 13.58 -6.16 7.35
N HIS A 58 13.04 -6.38 6.16
CA HIS A 58 12.16 -5.45 5.45
C HIS A 58 10.78 -6.07 5.31
N ILE A 59 9.75 -5.29 5.62
CA ILE A 59 8.35 -5.70 5.56
C ILE A 59 7.60 -4.65 4.73
N ILE A 60 7.08 -5.07 3.58
CA ILE A 60 6.25 -4.21 2.73
C ILE A 60 4.79 -4.62 2.90
N LEU A 61 3.95 -3.68 3.33
CA LEU A 61 2.51 -3.84 3.42
C LEU A 61 1.84 -3.20 2.20
N ILE A 62 1.01 -3.94 1.50
CA ILE A 62 0.25 -3.49 0.33
C ILE A 62 -1.24 -3.66 0.63
N GLY A 63 -2.01 -2.57 0.63
CA GLY A 63 -3.42 -2.57 1.00
C GLY A 63 -4.39 -3.02 -0.10
N PHE A 64 -3.93 -3.04 -1.36
CA PHE A 64 -4.71 -3.50 -2.50
C PHE A 64 -4.16 -4.81 -3.06
N PRO A 65 -5.01 -5.67 -3.68
CA PRO A 65 -4.60 -6.98 -4.15
C PRO A 65 -3.83 -6.89 -5.48
N CYS A 66 -2.61 -6.37 -5.39
CA CYS A 66 -1.74 -6.04 -6.52
C CYS A 66 -1.47 -7.23 -7.46
N GLN A 67 -1.57 -8.46 -6.97
CA GLN A 67 -1.35 -9.71 -7.71
C GLN A 67 -2.54 -10.16 -8.57
N HIS A 68 -3.72 -9.56 -8.41
CA HIS A 68 -4.91 -9.98 -9.17
C HIS A 68 -4.79 -9.59 -10.64
N ARG A 69 -5.05 -10.54 -11.55
CA ARG A 69 -5.00 -10.34 -13.01
C ARG A 69 -5.89 -9.19 -13.50
N ALA A 70 -7.00 -8.93 -12.81
CA ALA A 70 -7.95 -7.87 -13.15
C ALA A 70 -7.56 -6.47 -12.64
N GLN A 71 -6.40 -6.32 -11.99
CA GLN A 71 -5.91 -5.01 -11.54
C GLN A 71 -5.13 -4.28 -12.64
N SER A 72 -5.05 -2.96 -12.49
CA SER A 72 -4.26 -2.11 -13.38
C SER A 72 -2.78 -2.53 -13.33
N HIS A 73 -2.13 -2.71 -14.48
CA HIS A 73 -0.71 -3.15 -14.56
C HIS A 73 0.27 -2.35 -13.68
N GLY A 74 -0.03 -1.07 -13.42
CA GLY A 74 0.75 -0.23 -12.50
C GLY A 74 0.84 -0.78 -11.06
N THR A 75 -0.11 -1.62 -10.63
CA THR A 75 -0.07 -2.23 -9.29
C THR A 75 1.03 -3.28 -9.14
N TYR A 76 1.41 -3.97 -10.22
CA TYR A 76 2.46 -5.00 -10.18
C TYR A 76 3.82 -4.43 -9.79
N LYS A 77 4.08 -3.15 -10.11
CA LYS A 77 5.31 -2.46 -9.72
C LYS A 77 5.51 -2.50 -8.20
N PHE A 78 4.45 -2.35 -7.40
CA PHE A 78 4.59 -2.40 -5.94
C PHE A 78 4.97 -3.79 -5.45
N LEU A 79 4.40 -4.85 -6.02
CA LEU A 79 4.74 -6.23 -5.68
C LEU A 79 6.18 -6.58 -6.07
N LEU A 80 6.56 -6.31 -7.31
CA LEU A 80 7.88 -6.65 -7.82
C LEU A 80 8.97 -5.82 -7.15
N ASN A 81 8.73 -4.52 -6.92
CA ASN A 81 9.65 -3.70 -6.17
C ASN A 81 9.76 -4.19 -4.72
N ALA A 82 8.68 -4.64 -4.08
CA ALA A 82 8.77 -5.17 -2.71
C ALA A 82 9.72 -6.37 -2.59
N LEU A 83 9.82 -7.19 -3.64
CA LEU A 83 10.72 -8.34 -3.69
C LEU A 83 12.18 -7.94 -3.95
N LEU A 84 12.40 -6.95 -4.83
CA LEU A 84 13.75 -6.61 -5.31
C LEU A 84 14.40 -5.46 -4.54
N TYR A 85 13.61 -4.50 -4.05
CA TYR A 85 14.10 -3.28 -3.37
C TYR A 85 14.99 -3.56 -2.13
N PRO A 86 14.67 -4.53 -1.25
CA PRO A 86 15.51 -4.78 -0.06
C PRO A 86 16.90 -5.33 -0.37
N GLU A 87 17.09 -5.94 -1.55
CA GLU A 87 18.36 -6.53 -1.99
C GLU A 87 19.25 -5.51 -2.72
N VAL A 88 18.64 -4.46 -3.29
CA VAL A 88 19.34 -3.39 -3.99
C VAL A 88 19.91 -2.42 -2.95
N LYS A 89 21.18 -2.63 -2.59
CA LYS A 89 22.02 -1.63 -1.93
C LYS A 89 22.62 -0.66 -2.93
#